data_AF-A0A832FG87-F1
#
_entry.id   AF-A0A832FG87-F1
#
_cell.length_a   1.000
_cell.length_b   1.000
_cell.length_c   1.000
_cell.angle_alpha   90.00
_cell.angle_beta   90.00
_cell.angle_gamma   90.00
#
_symmetry.space_group_name_H-M   'P 1'
#
loop_
_entity.id
_entity.type
_entity.pdbx_description
1 polymer ?
#
loop_
_entity_poly.entity_id
_entity_poly.type
_entity_poly.pdbx_seq_one_letter_code
_entity_poly.pdbx_strand_id
1 'polypeptide(L)'
;MKIFREVSLADSLSVLNALFGFSAVVYAIQDFEKSFTFFYIALITDSLDGWVASKTEKSKIGRELDSLADAISFGLFPAIALFIRDASLFASSSLLLAFSILRLARFN
;
A
#
# COMPACT_ATOMS: atom_id res chain seq x y z
N MET A 1 -14.89 10.69 18.80
CA MET A 1 -13.80 10.87 17.82
C MET A 1 -14.39 11.35 16.51
N LYS A 2 -14.03 12.56 16.04
CA LYS A 2 -14.55 13.15 14.79
C LYS A 2 -14.10 12.40 13.52
N ILE A 3 -13.13 11.49 13.63
CA ILE A 3 -12.52 10.76 12.51
C ILE A 3 -13.55 9.90 11.77
N PHE A 4 -14.32 9.04 12.45
CA PHE A 4 -15.28 8.13 11.80
C PHE A 4 -16.43 8.82 11.03
N ARG A 5 -16.63 10.13 11.23
CA ARG A 5 -17.68 10.90 10.52
C ARG A 5 -17.19 11.49 9.20
N GLU A 6 -15.89 11.41 8.93
CA GLU A 6 -15.25 11.88 7.69
C GLU A 6 -14.68 10.72 6.84
N VAL A 7 -14.93 9.47 7.23
CA VAL A 7 -14.44 8.28 6.51
C VAL A 7 -15.44 7.88 5.44
N SER A 8 -15.02 7.97 4.17
CA SER A 8 -15.77 7.47 3.03
C SER A 8 -15.64 5.94 2.89
N LEU A 9 -16.47 5.33 2.04
CA LEU A 9 -16.30 3.91 1.71
C LEU A 9 -14.95 3.62 1.03
N ALA A 10 -14.44 4.58 0.24
CA ALA A 10 -13.13 4.46 -0.38
C ALA A 10 -12.00 4.46 0.67
N ASP A 11 -12.08 5.33 1.68
CA ASP A 11 -11.08 5.41 2.75
C ASP A 11 -10.96 4.09 3.52
N SER A 12 -12.09 3.38 3.71
CA SER A 12 -12.10 2.07 4.35
C SER A 12 -11.41 1.00 3.49
N LEU A 13 -11.52 1.11 2.16
CA LEU A 13 -10.82 0.24 1.23
C LEU A 13 -9.31 0.54 1.17
N SER A 14 -8.89 1.81 1.25
CA SER A 14 -7.47 2.14 1.34
C SER A 14 -6.84 1.62 2.64
N VAL A 15 -7.56 1.69 3.77
CA VAL A 15 -7.10 1.04 5.02
C VAL A 15 -6.98 -0.48 4.83
N LEU A 16 -7.93 -1.10 4.13
CA LEU A 16 -7.89 -2.53 3.86
C LEU A 16 -6.72 -2.91 2.94
N ASN A 17 -6.44 -2.10 1.91
CA ASN A 17 -5.25 -2.21 1.08
C ASN A 17 -3.98 -2.18 1.96
N ALA A 18 -3.85 -1.19 2.85
CA ALA A 18 -2.71 -1.09 3.76
C ALA A 18 -2.56 -2.33 4.68
N LEU A 19 -3.67 -2.90 5.18
CA LEU A 19 -3.64 -4.10 6.01
C LEU A 19 -3.17 -5.33 5.21
N PHE A 20 -3.59 -5.47 3.95
CA PHE A 20 -3.13 -6.54 3.09
C PHE A 20 -1.67 -6.33 2.65
N GLY A 21 -1.26 -5.09 2.36
CA GLY A 21 0.14 -4.75 2.11
C GLY A 21 1.06 -5.06 3.30
N PHE A 22 0.63 -4.71 4.52
CA PHE A 22 1.33 -5.09 5.73
C PHE A 22 1.41 -6.62 5.89
N SER A 23 0.30 -7.33 5.64
CA SER A 23 0.29 -8.79 5.68
C SER A 23 1.27 -9.39 4.67
N ALA A 24 1.34 -8.83 3.46
CA ALA A 24 2.32 -9.25 2.46
C ALA A 24 3.76 -9.06 2.96
N VAL A 25 4.08 -7.93 3.60
CA VAL A 25 5.39 -7.68 4.22
C VAL A 25 5.71 -8.72 5.31
N VAL A 26 4.77 -9.00 6.21
CA VAL A 26 4.97 -9.97 7.30
C VAL A 26 5.19 -11.38 6.74
N TYR A 27 4.38 -11.79 5.77
CA TYR A 27 4.50 -13.10 5.16
C TYR A 27 5.72 -13.22 4.25
N ALA A 28 6.29 -12.13 3.74
CA ALA A 28 7.53 -12.18 2.96
C ALA A 28 8.68 -12.86 3.73
N ILE A 29 8.66 -12.77 5.07
CA ILE A 29 9.67 -13.37 5.96
C ILE A 29 9.30 -14.83 6.33
N GLN A 30 8.02 -15.12 6.54
CA GLN A 30 7.57 -16.43 7.02
C GLN A 30 7.30 -17.44 5.89
N ASP A 31 6.66 -16.97 4.82
CA ASP A 31 6.22 -17.77 3.68
C ASP A 31 6.13 -16.85 2.45
N PHE A 32 7.25 -16.79 1.73
CA PHE A 32 7.42 -15.86 0.61
C PHE A 32 6.38 -16.09 -0.49
N GLU A 33 5.93 -17.32 -0.72
CA GLU A 33 4.89 -17.59 -1.71
C GLU A 33 3.52 -17.04 -1.26
N LYS A 34 3.13 -17.27 0.00
CA LYS A 34 1.90 -16.68 0.56
C LYS A 34 1.92 -15.16 0.59
N SER A 35 3.09 -14.54 0.69
CA SER A 35 3.22 -13.08 0.66
C SER A 35 2.61 -12.46 -0.61
N PHE A 36 2.76 -13.13 -1.76
CA PHE A 36 2.16 -12.67 -3.02
C PHE A 36 0.64 -12.77 -3.02
N THR A 37 0.04 -13.75 -2.33
CA THR A 37 -1.42 -13.84 -2.20
C THR A 37 -1.96 -12.57 -1.53
N PHE A 38 -1.35 -12.14 -0.42
CA PHE A 38 -1.75 -10.91 0.26
C PHE A 38 -1.48 -9.66 -0.60
N PHE A 39 -0.36 -9.63 -1.31
CA PHE A 39 -0.06 -8.52 -2.23
C PHE A 39 -1.07 -8.41 -3.37
N TYR A 40 -1.50 -9.53 -3.97
CA TYR A 40 -2.54 -9.50 -5.00
C TYR A 40 -3.89 -9.05 -4.46
N ILE A 41 -4.24 -9.43 -3.23
CA ILE A 41 -5.46 -8.93 -2.59
C ILE A 41 -5.35 -7.43 -2.36
N ALA A 42 -4.21 -6.93 -1.87
CA ALA A 42 -3.93 -5.50 -1.69
C ALA A 42 -4.13 -4.72 -3.01
N LEU A 43 -3.57 -5.23 -4.12
CA LEU A 43 -3.73 -4.67 -5.46
C LEU A 43 -5.20 -4.59 -5.92
N ILE A 44 -6.00 -5.61 -5.62
CA ILE A 44 -7.42 -5.61 -5.96
C ILE A 44 -8.16 -4.58 -5.12
N THR A 45 -7.90 -4.51 -3.81
CA THR A 45 -8.55 -3.52 -2.92
C THR A 45 -8.22 -2.08 -3.28
N ASP A 46 -6.98 -1.83 -3.68
CA ASP A 46 -6.52 -0.54 -4.19
C ASP A 46 -7.26 -0.13 -5.47
N SER A 47 -7.33 -1.03 -6.45
CA SER A 47 -8.08 -0.76 -7.69
C SER A 47 -9.57 -0.48 -7.44
N LEU A 48 -10.14 -1.09 -6.39
CA LEU A 48 -11.52 -0.87 -5.99
C LEU A 48 -11.72 0.47 -5.29
N ASP A 49 -10.78 0.94 -4.47
CA ASP A 49 -10.92 2.21 -3.76
C ASP A 49 -10.95 3.41 -4.72
N GLY A 50 -10.11 3.43 -5.76
CA GLY A 50 -10.10 4.46 -6.79
C GLY A 50 -11.37 4.46 -7.62
N TRP A 51 -11.94 3.26 -7.88
CA TRP A 51 -13.23 3.13 -8.54
C TRP A 51 -14.38 3.64 -7.65
N VAL A 52 -14.40 3.29 -6.37
CA VAL A 52 -15.42 3.77 -5.42
C VAL A 52 -15.28 5.28 -5.21
N ALA A 53 -14.07 5.82 -5.06
CA ALA A 53 -13.79 7.24 -4.89
C ALA A 53 -14.21 8.08 -6.10
N SER A 54 -14.30 7.48 -7.30
CA SER A 54 -14.86 8.15 -8.48
C SER A 54 -16.39 8.31 -8.40
N LYS A 55 -17.06 7.51 -7.56
CA LYS A 55 -18.52 7.42 -7.43
C LYS A 55 -19.06 7.97 -6.11
N THR A 56 -18.20 8.26 -5.14
CA THR A 56 -18.56 8.77 -3.81
C THR A 56 -17.98 10.15 -3.56
N GLU A 57 -18.56 10.90 -2.62
CA GLU A 57 -17.95 12.14 -2.15
C GLU A 57 -16.56 11.86 -1.56
N LYS A 58 -15.56 12.60 -2.03
CA LYS A 58 -14.18 12.45 -1.58
C LYS A 58 -14.05 13.00 -0.16
N SER A 59 -13.53 12.19 0.76
CA SER A 59 -13.10 12.67 2.06
C SER A 59 -11.94 13.66 1.91
N LYS A 60 -11.86 14.64 2.83
CA LYS A 60 -10.73 15.59 2.89
C LYS A 60 -9.40 14.90 3.15
N ILE A 61 -9.41 13.72 3.78
CA ILE A 61 -8.22 12.97 4.17
C ILE A 61 -7.95 11.80 3.22
N GLY A 62 -8.94 11.40 2.41
CA GLY A 62 -8.87 10.18 1.59
C GLY A 62 -7.63 10.09 0.68
N ARG A 63 -7.22 11.20 0.04
CA ARG A 63 -6.04 11.22 -0.84
C ARG A 63 -4.72 10.98 -0.10
N GLU A 64 -4.59 11.52 1.11
CA GLU A 64 -3.41 11.29 1.95
C GLU A 64 -3.39 9.85 2.46
N LEU A 65 -4.55 9.34 2.87
CA LEU A 65 -4.70 7.97 3.36
C LEU A 65 -4.38 6.93 2.29
N ASP A 66 -4.86 7.16 1.07
CA ASP A 66 -4.57 6.37 -0.13
C ASP A 66 -3.06 6.31 -0.41
N SER A 67 -2.40 7.48 -0.43
CA SER A 67 -0.94 7.58 -0.60
C SER A 67 -0.15 6.79 0.45
N LEU A 68 -0.61 6.80 1.70
CA LEU A 68 0.02 6.05 2.79
C LEU A 68 -0.19 4.54 2.65
N ALA A 69 -1.38 4.12 2.22
CA ALA A 69 -1.68 2.72 1.93
C ALA A 69 -0.83 2.19 0.77
N ASP A 70 -0.75 2.96 -0.32
CA ASP A 70 0.08 2.70 -1.49
C ASP A 70 1.55 2.54 -1.15
N ALA A 71 2.07 3.39 -0.25
CA ALA A 71 3.46 3.33 0.17
C ALA A 71 3.79 2.00 0.86
N ILE A 72 2.86 1.42 1.62
CA ILE A 72 3.03 0.13 2.28
C ILE A 72 2.91 -1.00 1.26
N SER A 73 1.82 -1.03 0.48
CA SER A 73 1.52 -2.12 -0.45
C SER A 73 2.48 -2.19 -1.64
N PHE A 74 2.80 -1.05 -2.26
CA PHE A 74 3.57 -1.00 -3.51
C PHE A 74 4.97 -0.39 -3.36
N GLY A 75 5.27 0.28 -2.25
CA GLY A 75 6.62 0.73 -1.93
C GLY A 75 7.38 -0.27 -1.08
N LEU A 76 6.85 -0.53 0.12
CA LEU A 76 7.54 -1.29 1.16
C LEU A 76 7.63 -2.78 0.83
N PHE A 77 6.53 -3.42 0.41
CA PHE A 77 6.54 -4.84 0.10
C PHE A 77 7.55 -5.20 -1.00
N PRO A 78 7.58 -4.55 -2.19
CA PRO A 78 8.55 -4.90 -3.23
C PRO A 78 10.01 -4.65 -2.81
N ALA A 79 10.26 -3.60 -2.03
CA ALA A 79 11.60 -3.32 -1.49
C ALA A 79 12.07 -4.44 -0.56
N ILE A 80 11.21 -4.89 0.35
CA ILE A 80 11.51 -5.99 1.26
C ILE A 80 11.66 -7.31 0.50
N ALA A 81 10.77 -7.60 -0.46
CA ALA A 81 10.84 -8.81 -1.26
C ALA A 81 12.16 -8.91 -2.03
N LEU A 82 12.65 -7.79 -2.58
CA LEU A 82 13.94 -7.72 -3.25
C LEU A 82 15.10 -7.97 -2.28
N PHE A 83 15.08 -7.36 -1.10
CA PHE A 83 16.12 -7.54 -0.08
C PHE A 83 16.17 -8.97 0.47
N ILE A 84 15.00 -9.59 0.70
CA ILE A 84 14.93 -10.99 1.16
C ILE A 84 15.50 -11.94 0.11
N ARG A 85 15.28 -11.64 -1.18
CA ARG A 85 15.81 -12.47 -2.26
C ARG A 85 17.33 -12.41 -2.36
N ASP A 86 17.90 -11.22 -2.15
CA ASP A 86 19.34 -11.00 -2.14
C ASP A 86 19.70 -9.81 -1.24
N ALA A 87 20.32 -10.11 -0.10
CA ALA A 87 20.70 -9.11 0.90
C ALA A 87 21.75 -8.11 0.39
N SER A 88 22.52 -8.47 -0.66
CA SER A 88 23.47 -7.54 -1.29
C SER A 88 22.76 -6.37 -1.98
N LEU A 89 21.48 -6.52 -2.31
CA LEU A 89 20.64 -5.51 -2.95
C LEU A 89 20.03 -4.52 -1.95
N PHE A 90 20.56 -4.39 -0.73
CA PHE A 90 20.10 -3.41 0.26
C PHE A 90 20.03 -1.98 -0.30
N ALA A 91 21.06 -1.56 -1.04
CA ALA A 91 21.08 -0.23 -1.66
C ALA A 91 19.95 -0.08 -2.70
N SER A 92 19.79 -1.07 -3.58
CA SER A 92 18.77 -1.06 -4.64
C SER A 92 17.34 -1.11 -4.08
N SER A 93 17.09 -1.95 -3.07
CA SER A 93 15.80 -2.03 -2.37
C SER A 93 15.46 -0.73 -1.64
N SER A 94 16.44 -0.10 -0.98
CA SER A 94 16.28 1.20 -0.34
C SER A 94 15.96 2.30 -1.35
N LEU A 95 16.64 2.32 -2.49
CA LEU A 95 16.36 3.26 -3.58
C LEU A 95 14.96 3.05 -4.17
N LEU A 96 14.54 1.79 -4.34
CA LEU A 96 13.19 1.45 -4.82
C LEU A 96 12.12 2.03 -3.88
N LEU A 97 12.28 1.83 -2.56
CA LEU A 97 11.37 2.38 -1.57
C LEU A 97 11.35 3.93 -1.63
N ALA A 98 12.52 4.55 -1.65
CA ALA A 98 12.65 6.01 -1.71
C ALA A 98 11.98 6.59 -2.96
N PHE A 99 12.23 6.02 -4.14
CA PHE A 99 11.59 6.48 -5.38
C PHE A 99 10.09 6.21 -5.40
N SER A 100 9.61 5.11 -4.81
CA SER A 100 8.18 4.85 -4.69
C SER A 100 7.49 5.94 -3.86
N ILE A 101 8.04 6.27 -2.69
CA ILE A 101 7.51 7.33 -1.82
C ILE A 101 7.55 8.70 -2.50
N LEU A 102 8.67 9.06 -3.13
CA LEU A 102 8.81 10.33 -3.86
C LEU A 102 7.84 10.44 -5.04
N ARG A 103 7.61 9.34 -5.75
CA ARG A 103 6.60 9.28 -6.82
C ARG A 103 5.21 9.54 -6.25
N LEU A 104 4.83 8.82 -5.19
CA LEU A 104 3.53 8.99 -4.55
C LEU A 104 3.33 10.44 -4.07
N ALA A 105 4.32 11.01 -3.36
CA ALA A 105 4.26 12.39 -2.89
C ALA A 105 4.17 13.44 -4.02
N ARG A 106 4.63 13.13 -5.24
CA ARG A 106 4.58 14.05 -6.38
C ARG A 106 3.26 13.98 -7.16
N PHE A 107 2.72 12.77 -7.32
CA PHE A 107 1.57 12.52 -8.20
C PHE A 107 0.24 12.41 -7.45
N ASN A 108 0.27 12.18 -6.13
CA ASN A 108 -0.88 12.37 -5.23
C ASN A 108 -0.96 13.80 -4.70
#